data_AF-A0A1G9JCX8-F1
#
_entry.id   AF-A0A1G9JCX8-F1
#
_cell.length_a   1.000
_cell.length_b   1.000
_cell.length_c   1.000
_cell.angle_alpha   90.00
_cell.angle_beta   90.00
_cell.angle_gamma   90.00
#
_symmetry.space_group_name_H-M   'P 1'
#
loop_
_entity.id
_entity.type
_entity.pdbx_description
1 polymer ?
#
loop_
_entity_poly.entity_id
_entity_poly.type
_entity_poly.pdbx_seq_one_letter_code
_entity_poly.pdbx_strand_id
1 'polypeptide(L)'
;MIFTYHGLVLRLDVPGEWRRVDDEDALRWSHASGLQLVVRWRDAERGRLEVDVLPAAGIASAPAPRLHIESDHPLIPWLGGASGEIVALTGRGPVIAQQKRGYASGSADSMGLFAEPLVVAPGHPLSSVWVFERFEGDLLDAPMEPRWLPPRRHVPLGEEIELALPDGVVTGVDAVETDAGFLLVGEPGLHTAQVGGPTGITQLEVGWFLDWLELVEAARAGAPDDLWSYLTTLLPRDVDVDELDVRLAAALETPTLWGTLAAARAVDYGLPTFDEARSAAARLVEGADVPTRIALLSRGLVDVGCLVGVQLGREAVEGLRRFGLGRVMSQYPDGAERELAAVWFWLAGMGDTALGARIGGIVALVHARALSRASQTLDPEAVAWLSLFA
;
A
#
# COMPACT_ATOMS: atom_id res chain seq x y z
N MET A 1 -1.00 28.41 -3.31
CA MET A 1 -1.49 28.89 -1.99
C MET A 1 -1.17 27.86 -0.94
N ILE A 2 -0.96 28.25 0.31
CA ILE A 2 -0.57 27.34 1.39
C ILE A 2 -1.54 27.48 2.56
N PHE A 3 -2.02 26.35 3.07
CA PHE A 3 -2.83 26.21 4.28
C PHE A 3 -2.13 25.21 5.21
N THR A 4 -2.40 25.28 6.51
CA THR A 4 -1.84 24.35 7.49
C THR A 4 -2.93 23.80 8.38
N TYR A 5 -2.88 22.51 8.69
CA TYR A 5 -3.83 21.89 9.62
C TYR A 5 -3.15 20.75 10.39
N HIS A 6 -2.99 20.92 11.71
CA HIS A 6 -2.50 19.88 12.64
C HIS A 6 -1.26 19.08 12.18
N GLY A 7 -0.26 19.74 11.57
CA GLY A 7 0.97 19.07 11.09
C GLY A 7 0.92 18.65 9.62
N LEU A 8 -0.16 19.02 8.91
CA LEU A 8 -0.23 18.97 7.46
C LEU A 8 0.03 20.35 6.87
N VAL A 9 0.79 20.37 5.77
CA VAL A 9 0.93 21.52 4.90
C VAL A 9 0.18 21.21 3.61
N LEU A 10 -0.83 22.03 3.30
CA LEU A 10 -1.69 21.89 2.13
C LEU A 10 -1.32 22.98 1.13
N ARG A 11 -0.74 22.61 -0.01
CA ARG A 11 -0.42 23.56 -1.08
C ARG A 11 -1.39 23.36 -2.25
N LEU A 12 -2.27 24.33 -2.48
CA LEU A 12 -3.09 24.35 -3.69
C LEU A 12 -2.32 25.05 -4.81
N ASP A 13 -2.01 24.31 -5.86
CA ASP A 13 -1.41 24.82 -7.09
C ASP A 13 -2.51 25.13 -8.10
N VAL A 14 -2.55 26.39 -8.54
CA VAL A 14 -3.50 26.88 -9.52
C VAL A 14 -2.70 27.19 -10.79
N PRO A 15 -2.99 26.51 -11.92
CA PRO A 15 -2.21 26.67 -13.16
C PRO A 15 -2.13 28.12 -13.63
N GLY A 16 -1.01 28.50 -14.25
CA GLY A 16 -0.70 29.89 -14.60
C GLY A 16 -1.66 30.54 -15.60
N GLU A 17 -2.47 29.73 -16.30
CA GLU A 17 -3.53 30.15 -17.21
C GLU A 17 -4.71 30.82 -16.46
N TRP A 18 -4.85 30.57 -15.16
CA TRP A 18 -5.84 31.21 -14.30
C TRP A 18 -5.33 32.54 -13.76
N ARG A 19 -6.09 33.61 -13.98
CA ARG A 19 -5.76 34.96 -13.51
C ARG A 19 -6.53 35.28 -12.24
N ARG A 20 -5.79 35.61 -11.17
CA ARG A 20 -6.39 36.00 -9.89
C ARG A 20 -7.28 37.23 -10.06
N VAL A 21 -8.42 37.23 -9.40
CA VAL A 21 -9.38 38.33 -9.33
C VAL A 21 -9.47 38.78 -7.88
N ASP A 22 -9.44 40.09 -7.65
CA ASP A 22 -9.59 40.65 -6.31
C ASP A 22 -11.04 40.46 -5.84
N ASP A 23 -11.20 39.83 -4.68
CA ASP A 23 -12.48 39.59 -4.01
C ASP A 23 -12.21 39.50 -2.50
N GLU A 24 -13.04 40.17 -1.70
CA GLU A 24 -12.81 40.29 -0.25
C GLU A 24 -13.22 39.02 0.52
N ASP A 25 -14.14 38.21 -0.02
CA ASP A 25 -14.78 37.11 0.70
C ASP A 25 -14.23 35.73 0.31
N ALA A 26 -13.57 35.61 -0.86
CA ALA A 26 -13.00 34.37 -1.32
C ALA A 26 -11.78 34.59 -2.22
N LEU A 27 -10.92 33.57 -2.32
CA LEU A 27 -9.86 33.58 -3.31
C LEU A 27 -10.46 33.17 -4.66
N ARG A 28 -10.40 34.07 -5.65
CA ARG A 28 -11.03 33.87 -6.97
C ARG A 28 -10.03 33.99 -8.12
N TRP A 29 -10.26 33.23 -9.17
CA TRP A 29 -9.55 33.32 -10.45
C TRP A 29 -10.54 33.26 -11.62
N SER A 30 -10.14 33.88 -12.73
CA SER A 30 -10.82 33.75 -14.03
C SER A 30 -9.89 33.10 -15.04
N HIS A 31 -10.46 32.30 -15.94
CA HIS A 31 -9.76 31.72 -17.08
C HIS A 31 -10.24 32.34 -18.39
N ALA A 32 -9.40 32.33 -19.43
CA ALA A 32 -9.73 32.91 -20.74
C ALA A 32 -10.96 32.26 -21.41
N SER A 33 -11.29 31.02 -21.04
CA SER A 33 -12.51 30.33 -21.51
C SER A 33 -13.80 30.80 -20.83
N GLY A 34 -13.71 31.73 -19.87
CA GLY A 34 -14.85 32.27 -19.13
C GLY A 34 -15.19 31.51 -17.84
N LEU A 35 -14.45 30.45 -17.50
CA LEU A 35 -14.60 29.75 -16.22
C LEU A 35 -14.10 30.60 -15.05
N GLN A 36 -14.69 30.40 -13.88
CA GLN A 36 -14.23 31.00 -12.62
C GLN A 36 -13.89 29.92 -11.60
N LEU A 37 -12.74 30.06 -10.93
CA LEU A 37 -12.32 29.20 -9.84
C LEU A 37 -12.53 29.96 -8.53
N VAL A 38 -13.16 29.32 -7.55
CA VAL A 38 -13.37 29.88 -6.20
C VAL A 38 -12.82 28.92 -5.18
N VAL A 39 -11.92 29.40 -4.32
CA VAL A 39 -11.31 28.60 -3.26
C VAL A 39 -11.65 29.19 -1.91
N ARG A 40 -12.16 28.34 -1.01
CA ARG A 40 -12.46 28.69 0.38
C ARG A 40 -11.76 27.73 1.32
N TRP A 41 -11.06 28.27 2.30
CA TRP A 41 -10.49 27.52 3.41
C TRP A 41 -11.16 27.97 4.70
N ARG A 42 -11.65 27.03 5.50
CA ARG A 42 -12.16 27.29 6.84
C ARG A 42 -11.28 26.55 7.83
N ASP A 43 -10.54 27.34 8.62
CA ASP A 43 -9.75 26.84 9.74
C ASP A 43 -10.65 26.79 10.98
N ALA A 44 -11.11 25.60 11.32
CA ALA A 44 -11.95 25.32 12.47
C ALA A 44 -11.50 23.98 13.09
N GLU A 45 -12.20 23.52 14.13
CA GLU A 45 -11.95 22.19 14.72
C GLU A 45 -11.88 21.09 13.64
N ARG A 46 -12.75 21.19 12.63
CA ARG A 46 -12.66 20.45 11.37
C ARG A 46 -12.24 21.43 10.26
N GLY A 47 -11.03 21.25 9.74
CA GLY A 47 -10.55 22.02 8.60
C GLY A 47 -11.40 21.71 7.37
N ARG A 48 -11.69 22.70 6.53
CA ARG A 48 -12.48 22.48 5.31
C ARG A 48 -11.94 23.28 4.14
N LEU A 49 -11.58 22.56 3.08
CA LEU A 49 -11.19 23.12 1.79
C LEU A 49 -12.31 22.90 0.79
N GLU A 50 -12.80 23.99 0.19
CA GLU A 50 -13.75 23.96 -0.92
C GLU A 50 -13.10 24.61 -2.14
N VAL A 51 -13.13 23.89 -3.27
CA VAL A 51 -12.66 24.37 -4.57
C VAL A 51 -13.79 24.20 -5.56
N ASP A 52 -14.36 25.31 -6.03
CA ASP A 52 -15.48 25.34 -6.96
C ASP A 52 -15.02 25.88 -8.31
N VAL A 53 -15.45 25.24 -9.41
CA VAL A 53 -15.30 25.74 -10.78
C VAL A 53 -16.68 26.11 -11.32
N LEU A 54 -16.92 27.41 -11.47
CA LEU A 54 -18.17 27.95 -11.97
C LEU A 54 -18.17 27.97 -13.50
N PRO A 55 -19.33 27.67 -14.13
CA PRO A 55 -19.43 27.49 -15.57
C PRO A 55 -19.33 28.81 -16.33
N ALA A 56 -18.81 28.72 -17.56
CA ALA A 56 -18.91 29.77 -18.56
C ALA A 56 -20.28 29.73 -19.26
N ALA A 57 -20.53 30.66 -20.18
CA ALA A 57 -21.77 30.67 -20.98
C ALA A 57 -21.89 29.45 -21.92
N GLY A 58 -20.75 28.91 -22.37
CA GLY A 58 -20.66 27.70 -23.18
C GLY A 58 -19.87 26.61 -22.48
N ILE A 59 -19.77 25.42 -23.11
CA ILE A 59 -18.87 24.37 -22.64
C ILE A 59 -17.45 24.93 -22.72
N ALA A 60 -16.73 24.83 -21.61
CA ALA A 60 -15.39 25.38 -21.49
C ALA A 60 -14.48 24.40 -20.76
N SER A 61 -13.20 24.45 -21.10
CA SER A 61 -12.15 23.70 -20.44
C SER A 61 -11.06 24.63 -19.93
N ALA A 62 -10.30 24.13 -18.96
CA ALA A 62 -9.12 24.76 -18.40
C ALA A 62 -8.22 23.69 -17.76
N PRO A 63 -6.94 23.97 -17.51
CA PRO A 63 -6.13 23.13 -16.64
C PRO A 63 -6.71 23.06 -15.22
N ALA A 64 -6.75 21.86 -14.62
CA ALA A 64 -7.30 21.65 -13.28
C ALA A 64 -6.31 22.09 -12.18
N PRO A 65 -6.79 22.68 -11.07
CA PRO A 65 -5.95 22.90 -9.90
C PRO A 65 -5.57 21.57 -9.23
N ARG A 66 -4.39 21.55 -8.62
CA ARG A 66 -3.86 20.38 -7.91
C ARG A 66 -3.60 20.69 -6.45
N LEU A 67 -3.90 19.73 -5.57
CA LEU A 67 -3.60 19.83 -4.15
C LEU A 67 -2.38 18.97 -3.84
N HIS A 68 -1.40 19.57 -3.18
CA HIS A 68 -0.25 18.88 -2.62
C HIS A 68 -0.42 18.83 -1.11
N ILE A 69 -0.25 17.67 -0.50
CA ILE A 69 -0.30 17.50 0.95
C ILE A 69 1.06 16.99 1.41
N GLU A 70 1.65 17.68 2.37
CA GLU A 70 2.92 17.31 2.99
C GLU A 70 2.71 17.07 4.49
N SER A 71 3.46 16.12 5.04
CA SER A 71 3.49 15.82 6.48
C SER A 71 4.88 15.34 6.89
N ASP A 72 5.17 15.38 8.19
CA ASP A 72 6.43 14.90 8.77
C ASP A 72 6.61 13.37 8.62
N HIS A 73 5.53 12.64 8.35
CA HIS A 73 5.51 11.19 8.17
C HIS A 73 4.85 10.81 6.84
N PRO A 74 5.16 9.62 6.29
CA PRO A 74 4.53 9.15 5.05
C PRO A 74 3.01 9.17 5.11
N LEU A 75 2.40 9.65 4.03
CA LEU A 75 0.95 9.70 3.85
C LEU A 75 0.43 8.34 3.37
N ILE A 76 -0.80 8.03 3.75
CA ILE A 76 -1.53 6.84 3.30
C ILE A 76 -2.70 7.31 2.44
N PRO A 77 -2.51 7.49 1.12
CA PRO A 77 -3.55 8.01 0.23
C PRO A 77 -4.37 6.90 -0.43
N TRP A 78 -5.68 7.10 -0.48
CA TRP A 78 -6.60 6.45 -1.40
C TRP A 78 -7.39 7.51 -2.15
N LEU A 79 -7.00 7.74 -3.40
CA LEU A 79 -7.57 8.72 -4.33
C LEU A 79 -8.32 7.97 -5.43
N GLY A 80 -9.49 7.45 -5.07
CA GLY A 80 -10.26 6.52 -5.91
C GLY A 80 -11.20 7.19 -6.91
N GLY A 81 -11.10 8.49 -7.19
CA GLY A 81 -12.05 9.22 -8.02
C GLY A 81 -13.19 9.81 -7.18
N ALA A 82 -14.38 9.20 -7.20
CA ALA A 82 -15.53 9.72 -6.46
C ALA A 82 -15.41 9.60 -4.93
N SER A 83 -14.48 8.77 -4.44
CA SER A 83 -14.11 8.66 -3.03
C SER A 83 -12.62 8.94 -2.86
N GLY A 84 -12.27 9.65 -1.79
CA GLY A 84 -10.91 10.06 -1.50
C GLY A 84 -10.65 10.14 0.00
N GLU A 85 -9.55 9.56 0.45
CA GLU A 85 -9.08 9.63 1.82
C GLU A 85 -7.56 9.71 1.86
N ILE A 86 -7.01 10.55 2.74
CA ILE A 86 -5.58 10.58 3.04
C ILE A 86 -5.44 10.52 4.55
N VAL A 87 -4.74 9.50 5.05
CA VAL A 87 -4.37 9.41 6.46
C VAL A 87 -2.93 9.85 6.64
N ALA A 88 -2.71 10.75 7.59
CA ALA A 88 -1.40 11.23 7.98
C ALA A 88 -1.19 11.00 9.46
N LEU A 89 -0.13 10.28 9.81
CA LEU A 89 0.23 10.03 11.21
C LEU A 89 1.11 11.17 11.68
N THR A 90 0.60 12.10 12.47
CA THR A 90 1.39 13.25 12.94
C THR A 90 1.90 13.02 14.35
N GLY A 91 2.90 13.80 14.79
CA GLY A 91 3.33 13.79 16.21
C GLY A 91 2.23 14.21 17.20
N ARG A 92 1.11 14.75 16.71
CA ARG A 92 -0.08 15.10 17.50
C ARG A 92 -1.18 14.03 17.37
N GLY A 93 -0.92 12.91 16.73
CA GLY A 93 -1.92 11.86 16.45
C GLY A 93 -2.39 11.88 14.99
N PRO A 94 -3.22 10.91 14.61
CA PRO A 94 -3.68 10.74 13.23
C PRO A 94 -4.55 11.91 12.76
N VAL A 95 -4.34 12.34 11.53
CA VAL A 95 -5.19 13.30 10.81
C VAL A 95 -5.72 12.61 9.56
N ILE A 96 -7.03 12.71 9.33
CA ILE A 96 -7.67 12.30 8.08
C ILE A 96 -7.96 13.53 7.24
N ALA A 97 -7.75 13.42 5.93
CA ALA A 97 -8.38 14.27 4.94
C ALA A 97 -9.36 13.40 4.16
N GLN A 98 -10.66 13.73 4.21
CA GLN A 98 -11.70 12.97 3.54
C GLN A 98 -12.43 13.84 2.52
N GLN A 99 -12.54 13.32 1.30
CA GLN A 99 -13.37 13.88 0.26
C GLN A 99 -14.84 13.72 0.64
N LYS A 100 -15.58 14.83 0.69
CA LYS A 100 -17.03 14.85 0.88
C LYS A 100 -17.79 14.96 -0.43
N ARG A 101 -17.15 15.52 -1.46
CA ARG A 101 -17.69 15.70 -2.82
C ARG A 101 -16.55 15.95 -3.79
N GLY A 102 -16.72 15.53 -5.04
CA GLY A 102 -15.85 15.89 -6.15
C GLY A 102 -15.18 14.68 -6.75
N TYR A 103 -13.93 14.87 -7.17
CA TYR A 103 -13.09 13.83 -7.74
C TYR A 103 -11.68 13.92 -7.14
N ALA A 104 -11.00 12.79 -6.98
CA ALA A 104 -9.63 12.71 -6.50
C ALA A 104 -8.83 11.67 -7.28
N SER A 105 -7.65 12.02 -7.77
CA SER A 105 -6.74 11.08 -8.42
C SER A 105 -5.28 11.50 -8.27
N GLY A 106 -4.36 10.63 -8.70
CA GLY A 106 -2.91 10.89 -8.65
C GLY A 106 -2.27 10.38 -7.37
N SER A 107 -1.44 11.22 -6.74
CA SER A 107 -0.77 10.93 -5.48
C SER A 107 -1.02 12.06 -4.48
N ALA A 108 -0.72 11.84 -3.20
CA ALA A 108 -0.82 12.90 -2.19
C ALA A 108 0.08 14.11 -2.51
N ASP A 109 1.22 13.87 -3.15
CA ASP A 109 2.17 14.89 -3.60
C ASP A 109 1.70 15.65 -4.83
N SER A 110 0.62 15.24 -5.50
CA SER A 110 0.07 15.93 -6.69
C SER A 110 -1.35 15.42 -6.98
N MET A 111 -2.28 15.74 -6.09
CA MET A 111 -3.66 15.26 -6.16
C MET A 111 -4.48 16.11 -7.14
N GLY A 112 -5.07 15.47 -8.13
CA GLY A 112 -6.08 16.07 -8.99
C GLY A 112 -7.40 16.23 -8.22
N LEU A 113 -8.00 17.41 -8.24
CA LEU A 113 -9.27 17.70 -7.56
C LEU A 113 -10.51 17.55 -8.46
N PHE A 114 -10.28 17.34 -9.75
CA PHE A 114 -11.28 17.23 -10.80
C PHE A 114 -10.81 16.20 -11.83
N ALA A 115 -11.74 15.61 -12.59
CA ALA A 115 -11.38 14.77 -13.71
C ALA A 115 -10.55 15.57 -14.73
N GLU A 116 -9.54 14.92 -15.33
CA GLU A 116 -8.70 15.51 -16.36
C GLU A 116 -9.09 14.94 -17.74
N PRO A 117 -9.35 15.76 -18.77
CA PRO A 117 -9.33 17.24 -18.73
C PRO A 117 -10.50 17.84 -17.92
N LEU A 118 -10.25 18.99 -17.26
CA LEU A 118 -11.31 19.74 -16.60
C LEU A 118 -12.20 20.39 -17.66
N VAL A 119 -13.43 19.89 -17.77
CA VAL A 119 -14.47 20.37 -18.69
C VAL A 119 -15.72 20.67 -17.89
N VAL A 120 -16.28 21.85 -18.08
CA VAL A 120 -17.47 22.33 -17.35
C VAL A 120 -18.55 22.72 -18.35
N ALA A 121 -19.73 22.14 -18.19
CA ALA A 121 -20.90 22.46 -19.00
C ALA A 121 -21.66 23.68 -18.42
N PRO A 122 -22.35 24.47 -19.27
CA PRO A 122 -23.19 25.58 -18.79
C PRO A 122 -24.20 25.12 -17.73
N GLY A 123 -24.31 25.85 -16.63
CA GLY A 123 -25.24 25.52 -15.54
C GLY A 123 -24.83 24.36 -14.64
N HIS A 124 -23.69 23.70 -14.89
CA HIS A 124 -23.19 22.57 -14.11
C HIS A 124 -21.85 22.90 -13.44
N PRO A 125 -21.84 23.62 -12.30
CA PRO A 125 -20.60 23.88 -11.57
C PRO A 125 -20.00 22.57 -11.05
N LEU A 126 -18.66 22.49 -11.07
CA LEU A 126 -17.94 21.40 -10.44
C LEU A 126 -17.42 21.85 -9.07
N SER A 127 -17.35 20.93 -8.11
CA SER A 127 -16.88 21.24 -6.76
C SER A 127 -16.11 20.08 -6.16
N SER A 128 -14.98 20.40 -5.54
CA SER A 128 -14.16 19.49 -4.74
C SER A 128 -14.16 19.97 -3.29
N VAL A 129 -14.60 19.12 -2.38
CA VAL A 129 -14.75 19.44 -0.95
C VAL A 129 -14.01 18.41 -0.13
N TRP A 130 -13.04 18.89 0.65
CA TRP A 130 -12.23 18.10 1.55
C TRP A 130 -12.40 18.57 2.99
N VAL A 131 -12.58 17.62 3.89
CA VAL A 131 -12.67 17.87 5.33
C VAL A 131 -11.49 17.20 6.01
N PHE A 132 -10.84 17.95 6.89
CA PHE A 132 -9.67 17.55 7.64
C PHE A 132 -10.07 17.41 9.11
N GLU A 133 -9.82 16.25 9.69
CA GLU A 133 -10.19 15.96 11.09
C GLU A 133 -9.04 15.25 11.79
N ARG A 134 -8.76 15.64 13.03
CA ARG A 134 -7.82 14.95 13.90
C ARG A 134 -8.55 13.92 14.74
N PHE A 135 -7.92 12.78 14.95
CA PHE A 135 -8.41 11.73 15.85
C PHE A 135 -7.53 11.62 17.08
N GLU A 136 -8.15 11.19 18.18
CA GLU A 136 -7.42 10.67 19.33
C GLU A 136 -6.95 9.26 19.02
N GLY A 137 -5.68 8.97 19.29
CA GLY A 137 -5.08 7.67 19.00
C GLY A 137 -3.55 7.72 18.93
N ASP A 138 -2.95 6.53 18.92
CA ASP A 138 -1.54 6.28 18.70
C ASP A 138 -1.18 6.21 17.20
N LEU A 139 0.08 5.91 16.89
CA LEU A 139 0.59 5.83 15.52
C LEU A 139 0.09 4.61 14.72
N LEU A 140 -0.56 3.67 15.39
CA LEU A 140 -1.19 2.51 14.78
C LEU A 140 -2.71 2.72 14.65
N ASP A 141 -3.28 3.77 15.27
CA ASP A 141 -4.72 4.00 15.30
C ASP A 141 -5.08 4.71 14.00
N ALA A 142 -5.82 4.03 13.14
CA ALA A 142 -6.30 4.60 11.90
C ALA A 142 -7.82 4.85 12.00
N PRO A 143 -8.34 5.94 11.42
CA PRO A 143 -9.78 6.20 11.39
C PRO A 143 -10.54 5.04 10.74
N MET A 144 -11.81 4.81 11.10
CA MET A 144 -12.60 3.74 10.46
C MET A 144 -12.78 4.02 8.96
N GLU A 145 -12.53 3.01 8.13
CA GLU A 145 -12.79 3.08 6.68
C GLU A 145 -14.30 3.17 6.36
N PRO A 146 -14.68 3.66 5.17
CA PRO A 146 -16.07 3.65 4.74
C PRO A 146 -16.70 2.25 4.84
N ARG A 147 -17.88 2.16 5.46
CA ARG A 147 -18.55 0.88 5.76
C ARG A 147 -18.93 0.03 4.54
N TRP A 148 -18.99 0.64 3.36
CA TRP A 148 -19.27 -0.07 2.11
C TRP A 148 -18.04 -0.80 1.57
N LEU A 149 -16.83 -0.45 2.04
CA LEU A 149 -15.62 -1.17 1.66
C LEU A 149 -15.62 -2.56 2.29
N PRO A 150 -15.19 -3.60 1.53
CA PRO A 150 -15.02 -4.93 2.09
C PRO A 150 -13.96 -4.90 3.20
N PRO A 151 -14.18 -5.60 4.33
CA PRO A 151 -13.18 -5.73 5.39
C PRO A 151 -12.00 -6.61 4.94
N ARG A 152 -12.24 -7.59 4.05
CA ARG A 152 -11.22 -8.39 3.36
C ARG A 152 -11.29 -8.07 1.88
N ARG A 153 -10.21 -7.52 1.33
CA ARG A 153 -10.10 -7.11 -0.10
C ARG A 153 -9.09 -7.95 -0.89
N HIS A 154 -8.32 -8.78 -0.18
CA HIS A 154 -7.34 -9.67 -0.75
C HIS A 154 -7.58 -11.05 -0.14
N VAL A 155 -7.89 -12.03 -0.99
CA VAL A 155 -8.36 -13.35 -0.56
C VAL A 155 -7.67 -14.47 -1.36
N PRO A 156 -7.64 -15.72 -0.87
CA PRO A 156 -7.19 -16.85 -1.67
C PRO A 156 -7.97 -16.98 -2.98
N LEU A 157 -7.33 -17.51 -4.01
CA LEU A 157 -7.98 -17.83 -5.27
C LEU A 157 -9.16 -18.78 -5.03
N GLY A 158 -10.31 -18.45 -5.63
CA GLY A 158 -11.57 -19.19 -5.44
C GLY A 158 -12.44 -18.68 -4.30
N GLU A 159 -11.96 -17.77 -3.44
CA GLU A 159 -12.81 -17.02 -2.51
C GLU A 159 -13.43 -15.78 -3.19
N GLU A 160 -14.60 -15.37 -2.69
CA GLU A 160 -15.34 -14.22 -3.17
C GLU A 160 -15.10 -13.01 -2.25
N ILE A 161 -15.11 -11.81 -2.83
CA ILE A 161 -15.07 -10.55 -2.06
C ILE A 161 -16.48 -9.95 -2.03
N GLU A 162 -17.04 -9.81 -0.83
CA GLU A 162 -18.35 -9.21 -0.61
C GLU A 162 -18.30 -7.68 -0.63
N LEU A 163 -19.03 -7.06 -1.55
CA LEU A 163 -19.20 -5.61 -1.65
C LEU A 163 -20.63 -5.22 -1.30
N ALA A 164 -20.83 -4.59 -0.14
CA ALA A 164 -22.13 -4.19 0.38
C ALA A 164 -22.66 -2.89 -0.27
N LEU A 165 -23.02 -2.96 -1.56
CA LEU A 165 -23.53 -1.84 -2.35
C LEU A 165 -24.67 -2.26 -3.29
N PRO A 166 -25.90 -2.46 -2.79
CA PRO A 166 -27.02 -3.00 -3.58
C PRO A 166 -27.47 -2.09 -4.75
N ASP A 167 -27.32 -0.77 -4.62
CA ASP A 167 -27.71 0.20 -5.65
C ASP A 167 -26.53 0.61 -6.55
N GLY A 168 -25.42 -0.12 -6.49
CA GLY A 168 -24.19 0.19 -7.20
C GLY A 168 -24.12 -0.42 -8.60
N VAL A 169 -23.07 -0.05 -9.34
CA VAL A 169 -22.64 -0.76 -10.53
C VAL A 169 -21.18 -1.13 -10.34
N VAL A 170 -20.81 -2.39 -10.58
CA VAL A 170 -19.42 -2.83 -10.50
C VAL A 170 -18.92 -3.24 -11.88
N THR A 171 -17.75 -2.72 -12.25
CA THR A 171 -17.02 -3.10 -13.47
C THR A 171 -15.52 -3.27 -13.18
N GLY A 172 -14.74 -3.71 -14.17
CA GLY A 172 -13.29 -3.88 -14.05
C GLY A 172 -12.85 -5.22 -13.45
N VAL A 173 -13.76 -5.92 -12.79
CA VAL A 173 -13.61 -7.31 -12.31
C VAL A 173 -14.92 -8.06 -12.56
N ASP A 174 -14.87 -9.39 -12.57
CA ASP A 174 -16.07 -10.21 -12.66
C ASP A 174 -16.87 -10.08 -11.35
N ALA A 175 -18.17 -9.87 -11.48
CA ALA A 175 -19.06 -9.60 -10.36
C ALA A 175 -20.42 -10.28 -10.57
N VAL A 176 -20.93 -10.88 -9.49
CA VAL A 176 -22.28 -11.44 -9.42
C VAL A 176 -23.13 -10.56 -8.51
N GLU A 177 -24.23 -10.05 -9.03
CA GLU A 177 -25.19 -9.24 -8.27
C GLU A 177 -26.01 -10.12 -7.32
N THR A 178 -26.27 -9.61 -6.12
CA THR A 178 -27.04 -10.24 -5.05
C THR A 178 -27.96 -9.20 -4.39
N ASP A 179 -28.93 -9.65 -3.59
CA ASP A 179 -29.81 -8.75 -2.84
C ASP A 179 -29.06 -7.79 -1.90
N ALA A 180 -27.85 -8.16 -1.46
CA ALA A 180 -27.04 -7.38 -0.51
C ALA A 180 -25.97 -6.50 -1.17
N GLY A 181 -25.76 -6.63 -2.50
CA GLY A 181 -24.65 -6.00 -3.22
C GLY A 181 -24.01 -6.95 -4.22
N PHE A 182 -22.68 -7.03 -4.25
CA PHE A 182 -21.95 -7.79 -5.26
C PHE A 182 -20.96 -8.78 -4.64
N LEU A 183 -20.82 -9.93 -5.27
CA LEU A 183 -19.75 -10.90 -5.02
C LEU A 183 -18.73 -10.77 -6.15
N LEU A 184 -17.52 -10.36 -5.81
CA LEU A 184 -16.44 -10.19 -6.79
C LEU A 184 -15.60 -11.46 -6.85
N VAL A 185 -15.23 -11.85 -8.07
CA VAL A 185 -14.29 -12.94 -8.34
C VAL A 185 -13.26 -12.46 -9.34
N GLY A 186 -12.08 -13.07 -9.32
CA GLY A 186 -11.01 -12.67 -10.22
C GLY A 186 -9.89 -13.68 -10.29
N GLU A 187 -9.03 -13.46 -11.29
CA GLU A 187 -7.81 -14.21 -11.51
C GLU A 187 -6.73 -13.84 -10.47
N PRO A 188 -5.68 -14.65 -10.30
CA PRO A 188 -4.57 -14.32 -9.41
C PRO A 188 -3.97 -12.95 -9.73
N GLY A 189 -3.79 -12.11 -8.70
CA GLY A 189 -3.20 -10.80 -8.82
C GLY A 189 -3.93 -9.68 -8.09
N LEU A 190 -3.38 -8.47 -8.21
CA LEU A 190 -4.06 -7.23 -7.85
C LEU A 190 -4.85 -6.68 -9.04
N HIS A 191 -6.08 -6.25 -8.78
CA HIS A 191 -7.02 -5.72 -9.75
C HIS A 191 -7.65 -4.42 -9.25
N THR A 192 -8.29 -3.69 -10.16
CA THR A 192 -9.02 -2.47 -9.82
C THR A 192 -10.50 -2.64 -10.18
N ALA A 193 -11.33 -2.83 -9.16
CA ALA A 193 -12.78 -2.76 -9.31
C ALA A 193 -13.22 -1.29 -9.42
N GLN A 194 -14.11 -1.01 -10.37
CA GLN A 194 -14.75 0.29 -10.53
C GLN A 194 -16.17 0.20 -9.97
N VAL A 195 -16.41 0.95 -8.90
CA VAL A 195 -17.66 0.96 -8.15
C VAL A 195 -18.40 2.26 -8.42
N GLY A 196 -19.39 2.21 -9.31
CA GLY A 196 -20.29 3.30 -9.62
C GLY A 196 -21.38 3.47 -8.57
N GLY A 197 -21.61 4.69 -8.13
CA GLY A 197 -22.72 5.07 -7.27
C GLY A 197 -23.17 6.52 -7.50
N PRO A 198 -24.05 7.07 -6.65
CA PRO A 198 -24.60 8.41 -6.81
C PRO A 198 -23.54 9.54 -6.81
N THR A 199 -22.37 9.28 -6.21
CA THR A 199 -21.25 10.22 -6.13
C THR A 199 -20.30 10.14 -7.33
N GLY A 200 -20.47 9.15 -8.22
CA GLY A 200 -19.59 8.86 -9.34
C GLY A 200 -18.95 7.47 -9.24
N ILE A 201 -17.85 7.28 -9.97
CA ILE A 201 -17.11 6.02 -9.99
C ILE A 201 -15.95 6.09 -9.00
N THR A 202 -15.89 5.11 -8.10
CA THR A 202 -14.78 4.89 -7.16
C THR A 202 -13.93 3.71 -7.61
N GLN A 203 -12.61 3.86 -7.67
CA GLN A 203 -11.65 2.78 -7.90
C GLN A 203 -11.26 2.14 -6.57
N LEU A 204 -11.40 0.82 -6.50
CA LEU A 204 -11.08 0.00 -5.35
C LEU A 204 -10.09 -1.10 -5.77
N GLU A 205 -8.94 -1.15 -5.11
CA GLU A 205 -8.00 -2.27 -5.25
C GLU A 205 -8.56 -3.51 -4.53
N VAL A 206 -8.57 -4.62 -5.25
CA VAL A 206 -8.94 -5.96 -4.75
C VAL A 206 -7.95 -6.98 -5.30
N GLY A 207 -7.85 -8.16 -4.69
CA GLY A 207 -6.96 -9.17 -5.24
C GLY A 207 -7.23 -10.60 -4.79
N TRP A 208 -6.71 -11.51 -5.60
CA TRP A 208 -6.72 -12.95 -5.36
C TRP A 208 -5.29 -13.47 -5.35
N PHE A 209 -4.95 -14.37 -4.44
CA PHE A 209 -3.62 -14.95 -4.38
C PHE A 209 -3.63 -16.46 -4.54
N LEU A 210 -2.61 -16.98 -5.23
CA LEU A 210 -2.40 -18.41 -5.44
C LEU A 210 -2.21 -19.13 -4.10
N ASP A 211 -2.42 -20.45 -4.12
CA ASP A 211 -1.92 -21.29 -3.04
C ASP A 211 -0.41 -21.09 -2.87
N TRP A 212 0.07 -21.18 -1.63
CA TRP A 212 1.47 -20.92 -1.32
C TRP A 212 2.44 -21.80 -2.11
N LEU A 213 2.13 -23.09 -2.29
CA LEU A 213 3.03 -23.99 -3.03
C LEU A 213 3.02 -23.70 -4.52
N GLU A 214 1.85 -23.38 -5.08
CA GLU A 214 1.72 -22.97 -6.48
C GLU A 214 2.50 -21.68 -6.74
N LEU A 215 2.43 -20.71 -5.82
CA LEU A 215 3.17 -19.46 -5.91
C LEU A 215 4.68 -19.67 -5.88
N VAL A 216 5.17 -20.51 -4.96
CA VAL A 216 6.60 -20.84 -4.85
C VAL A 216 7.09 -21.53 -6.12
N GLU A 217 6.34 -22.50 -6.64
CA GLU A 217 6.70 -23.23 -7.85
C GLU A 217 6.75 -22.30 -9.07
N ALA A 218 5.75 -21.42 -9.22
CA ALA A 218 5.68 -20.46 -10.31
C ALA A 218 6.81 -19.42 -10.26
N ALA A 219 7.09 -18.86 -9.08
CA ALA A 219 8.18 -17.90 -8.91
C ALA A 219 9.57 -18.54 -9.09
N ARG A 220 9.74 -19.78 -8.63
CA ARG A 220 11.00 -20.52 -8.81
C ARG A 220 11.40 -20.66 -10.28
N ALA A 221 10.45 -20.84 -11.19
CA ALA A 221 10.75 -21.10 -12.61
C ALA A 221 11.56 -19.98 -13.30
N GLY A 222 11.45 -18.73 -12.82
CA GLY A 222 12.18 -17.56 -13.33
C GLY A 222 13.30 -17.04 -12.43
N ALA A 223 13.65 -17.76 -11.36
CA ALA A 223 14.52 -17.26 -10.31
C ALA A 223 16.02 -17.33 -10.69
N PRO A 224 16.85 -16.35 -10.27
CA PRO A 224 18.30 -16.48 -10.30
C PRO A 224 18.76 -17.59 -9.33
N ASP A 225 19.97 -18.10 -9.50
CA ASP A 225 20.42 -19.36 -8.87
C ASP A 225 20.28 -19.42 -7.35
N ASP A 226 20.54 -18.32 -6.64
CA ASP A 226 20.44 -18.25 -5.19
C ASP A 226 18.99 -18.29 -4.70
N LEU A 227 18.11 -17.52 -5.33
CA LEU A 227 16.67 -17.54 -5.09
C LEU A 227 16.03 -18.87 -5.53
N TRP A 228 16.45 -19.40 -6.67
CA TRP A 228 16.02 -20.73 -7.13
C TRP A 228 16.37 -21.78 -6.08
N SER A 229 17.59 -21.75 -5.54
CA SER A 229 18.04 -22.68 -4.51
C SER A 229 17.17 -22.54 -3.27
N TYR A 230 16.95 -21.31 -2.79
CA TYR A 230 16.12 -21.06 -1.62
C TYR A 230 14.68 -21.52 -1.80
N LEU A 231 14.02 -21.11 -2.89
CA LEU A 231 12.64 -21.49 -3.19
C LEU A 231 12.49 -23.02 -3.39
N THR A 232 13.51 -23.67 -3.95
CA THR A 232 13.54 -25.14 -4.07
C THR A 232 13.48 -25.82 -2.69
N THR A 233 14.18 -25.28 -1.69
CA THR A 233 14.13 -25.82 -0.30
C THR A 233 12.81 -25.54 0.45
N LEU A 234 11.88 -24.79 -0.14
CA LEU A 234 10.53 -24.58 0.39
C LEU A 234 9.54 -25.64 -0.11
N LEU A 235 9.85 -26.32 -1.21
CA LEU A 235 8.95 -27.28 -1.82
C LEU A 235 9.04 -28.65 -1.11
N PRO A 236 7.90 -29.31 -0.85
CA PRO A 236 7.88 -30.55 -0.06
C PRO A 236 8.32 -31.81 -0.84
N ARG A 237 8.53 -31.77 -2.16
CA ARG A 237 8.79 -32.97 -3.00
C ARG A 237 9.68 -32.70 -4.23
N ASP A 238 10.32 -33.78 -4.71
CA ASP A 238 11.05 -33.92 -5.99
C ASP A 238 12.09 -32.82 -6.28
N VAL A 239 12.87 -32.48 -5.25
CA VAL A 239 14.05 -31.63 -5.41
C VAL A 239 15.14 -32.43 -6.13
N ASP A 240 15.59 -31.93 -7.28
CA ASP A 240 16.82 -32.40 -7.91
C ASP A 240 18.00 -31.96 -7.01
N VAL A 241 18.44 -32.89 -6.16
CA VAL A 241 19.50 -32.66 -5.17
C VAL A 241 20.83 -32.38 -5.84
N ASP A 242 21.09 -32.97 -7.00
CA ASP A 242 22.34 -32.77 -7.75
C ASP A 242 22.38 -31.34 -8.34
N GLU A 243 21.26 -30.87 -8.90
CA GLU A 243 21.15 -29.49 -9.38
C GLU A 243 21.24 -28.47 -8.24
N LEU A 244 20.58 -28.76 -7.10
CA LEU A 244 20.64 -27.91 -5.92
C LEU A 244 22.06 -27.82 -5.35
N ASP A 245 22.81 -28.92 -5.29
CA ASP A 245 24.19 -28.95 -4.81
C ASP A 245 25.10 -28.04 -5.63
N VAL A 246 25.04 -28.16 -6.96
CA VAL A 246 25.86 -27.35 -7.88
C VAL A 246 25.59 -25.86 -7.71
N ARG A 247 24.31 -25.46 -7.63
CA ARG A 247 23.92 -24.06 -7.48
C ARG A 247 24.26 -23.51 -6.09
N LEU A 248 24.08 -24.30 -5.03
CA LEU A 248 24.45 -23.92 -3.67
C LEU A 248 25.96 -23.74 -3.52
N ALA A 249 26.78 -24.62 -4.10
CA ALA A 249 28.22 -24.50 -4.07
C ALA A 249 28.69 -23.16 -4.66
N ALA A 250 28.15 -22.78 -5.82
CA ALA A 250 28.43 -21.48 -6.45
C ALA A 250 27.96 -20.30 -5.58
N ALA A 251 26.76 -20.39 -4.99
CA ALA A 251 26.22 -19.34 -4.12
C ALA A 251 27.04 -19.15 -2.83
N LEU A 252 27.71 -20.20 -2.32
CA LEU A 252 28.54 -20.12 -1.11
C LEU A 252 29.94 -19.53 -1.37
N GLU A 253 30.45 -19.55 -2.60
CA GLU A 253 31.69 -18.86 -2.95
C GLU A 253 31.55 -17.34 -2.76
N THR A 254 30.44 -16.79 -3.25
CA THR A 254 30.02 -15.38 -3.07
C THR A 254 28.66 -15.32 -2.38
N PRO A 255 28.62 -15.43 -1.04
CA PRO A 255 27.38 -15.52 -0.27
C PRO A 255 26.42 -14.39 -0.60
N THR A 256 25.18 -14.77 -0.89
CA THR A 256 24.01 -13.90 -0.87
C THR A 256 23.11 -14.29 0.29
N LEU A 257 22.14 -13.43 0.64
CA LEU A 257 21.15 -13.77 1.67
C LEU A 257 20.45 -15.09 1.33
N TRP A 258 19.92 -15.21 0.11
CA TRP A 258 19.12 -16.36 -0.28
C TRP A 258 19.94 -17.64 -0.40
N GLY A 259 21.14 -17.58 -0.97
CA GLY A 259 22.05 -18.74 -1.01
C GLY A 259 22.42 -19.23 0.39
N THR A 260 22.64 -18.31 1.32
CA THR A 260 22.95 -18.62 2.72
C THR A 260 21.76 -19.26 3.45
N LEU A 261 20.55 -18.74 3.25
CA LEU A 261 19.33 -19.32 3.82
C LEU A 261 19.00 -20.69 3.19
N ALA A 262 19.23 -20.83 1.89
CA ALA A 262 19.07 -22.09 1.17
C ALA A 262 20.03 -23.15 1.70
N ALA A 263 21.31 -22.82 1.88
CA ALA A 263 22.30 -23.71 2.48
C ALA A 263 21.88 -24.19 3.88
N ALA A 264 21.34 -23.29 4.71
CA ALA A 264 20.85 -23.63 6.05
C ALA A 264 19.69 -24.64 6.01
N ARG A 265 18.77 -24.50 5.05
CA ARG A 265 17.66 -25.44 4.85
C ARG A 265 18.11 -26.74 4.20
N ALA A 266 19.13 -26.68 3.35
CA ALA A 266 19.63 -27.83 2.60
C ALA A 266 20.43 -28.84 3.45
N VAL A 267 20.72 -28.51 4.71
CA VAL A 267 21.25 -29.45 5.72
C VAL A 267 20.36 -30.70 5.82
N ASP A 268 19.04 -30.53 5.71
CA ASP A 268 18.07 -31.65 5.75
C ASP A 268 18.21 -32.60 4.56
N TYR A 269 18.79 -32.16 3.44
CA TYR A 269 19.09 -32.96 2.27
C TYR A 269 20.52 -33.56 2.30
N GLY A 270 21.29 -33.30 3.36
CA GLY A 270 22.68 -33.76 3.47
C GLY A 270 23.65 -33.03 2.54
N LEU A 271 23.31 -31.81 2.10
CA LEU A 271 24.14 -30.97 1.24
C LEU A 271 25.18 -30.19 2.10
N PRO A 272 25.20 -28.84 2.21
CA PRO A 272 26.23 -28.22 3.04
C PRO A 272 25.95 -28.47 4.53
N THR A 273 27.00 -28.41 5.32
CA THR A 273 26.90 -28.43 6.78
C THR A 273 26.34 -27.10 7.29
N PHE A 274 25.70 -27.14 8.47
CA PHE A 274 25.19 -25.93 9.09
C PHE A 274 26.32 -24.92 9.43
N ASP A 275 27.53 -25.38 9.71
CA ASP A 275 28.69 -24.53 9.98
C ASP A 275 29.17 -23.77 8.73
N GLU A 276 29.05 -24.36 7.53
CA GLU A 276 29.31 -23.68 6.26
C GLU A 276 28.28 -22.56 6.02
N ALA A 277 26.99 -22.84 6.26
CA ALA A 277 25.94 -21.83 6.17
C ALA A 277 26.15 -20.68 7.18
N ARG A 278 26.56 -20.98 8.42
CA ARG A 278 26.91 -19.95 9.42
C ARG A 278 28.12 -19.12 9.00
N SER A 279 29.14 -19.75 8.41
CA SER A 279 30.33 -19.06 7.92
C SER A 279 30.01 -18.10 6.78
N ALA A 280 29.10 -18.50 5.88
CA ALA A 280 28.55 -17.62 4.84
C ALA A 280 27.75 -16.45 5.44
N ALA A 281 26.88 -16.72 6.42
CA ALA A 281 26.11 -15.68 7.11
C ALA A 281 26.99 -14.64 7.83
N ALA A 282 28.10 -15.07 8.44
CA ALA A 282 29.04 -14.17 9.11
C ALA A 282 29.69 -13.17 8.14
N ARG A 283 29.85 -13.53 6.86
CA ARG A 283 30.35 -12.61 5.81
C ARG A 283 29.31 -11.57 5.39
N LEU A 284 28.02 -11.84 5.62
CA LEU A 284 26.90 -10.95 5.25
C LEU A 284 26.51 -9.99 6.37
N VAL A 285 26.62 -10.42 7.63
CA VAL A 285 26.02 -9.69 8.77
C VAL A 285 26.64 -8.30 8.99
N GLU A 286 27.92 -8.13 8.65
CA GLU A 286 28.61 -6.84 8.73
C GLU A 286 28.10 -5.90 7.62
N GLY A 287 27.38 -4.84 8.01
CA GLY A 287 26.80 -3.89 7.06
C GLY A 287 25.42 -4.28 6.51
N ALA A 288 24.91 -5.48 6.84
CA ALA A 288 23.53 -5.86 6.51
C ALA A 288 22.50 -4.88 7.11
N ASP A 289 21.40 -4.67 6.40
CA ASP A 289 20.24 -3.94 6.92
C ASP A 289 19.42 -4.81 7.88
N VAL A 290 18.41 -4.20 8.52
CA VAL A 290 17.61 -4.88 9.56
C VAL A 290 16.85 -6.10 9.01
N PRO A 291 16.10 -6.03 7.89
CA PRO A 291 15.46 -7.20 7.28
C PRO A 291 16.41 -8.38 7.04
N THR A 292 17.59 -8.14 6.48
CA THR A 292 18.59 -9.20 6.22
C THR A 292 19.05 -9.85 7.51
N ARG A 293 19.36 -9.05 8.54
CA ARG A 293 19.77 -9.59 9.85
C ARG A 293 18.66 -10.43 10.49
N ILE A 294 17.41 -10.00 10.37
CA ILE A 294 16.25 -10.75 10.87
C ILE A 294 16.07 -12.07 10.13
N ALA A 295 16.24 -12.07 8.80
CA ALA A 295 16.14 -13.28 7.99
C ALA A 295 17.22 -14.31 8.37
N LEU A 296 18.46 -13.87 8.59
CA LEU A 296 19.55 -14.73 9.07
C LEU A 296 19.28 -15.23 10.50
N LEU A 297 18.79 -14.36 11.38
CA LEU A 297 18.48 -14.69 12.78
C LEU A 297 17.33 -15.70 12.88
N SER A 298 16.29 -15.59 12.04
CA SER A 298 15.13 -16.49 12.05
C SER A 298 15.50 -17.94 11.68
N ARG A 299 16.65 -18.13 11.01
CA ARG A 299 17.24 -19.45 10.70
C ARG A 299 18.38 -19.86 11.63
N GLY A 300 18.64 -19.12 12.71
CA GLY A 300 19.70 -19.43 13.68
C GLY A 300 21.12 -19.32 13.11
N LEU A 301 21.31 -18.58 12.03
CA LEU A 301 22.61 -18.43 11.38
C LEU A 301 23.49 -17.36 12.04
N VAL A 302 22.86 -16.43 12.75
CA VAL A 302 23.49 -15.38 13.54
C VAL A 302 22.83 -15.29 14.91
N ASP A 303 23.56 -14.77 15.89
CA ASP A 303 23.03 -14.55 17.24
C ASP A 303 22.23 -13.24 17.32
N VAL A 304 21.33 -13.15 18.30
CA VAL A 304 20.51 -11.95 18.58
C VAL A 304 21.34 -10.67 18.79
N GLY A 305 22.63 -10.82 19.10
CA GLY A 305 23.61 -9.73 19.18
C GLY A 305 23.67 -8.87 17.91
N CYS A 306 23.33 -9.39 16.74
CA CYS A 306 23.32 -8.63 15.47
C CYS A 306 22.27 -7.51 15.43
N LEU A 307 21.28 -7.56 16.32
CA LEU A 307 20.21 -6.57 16.47
C LEU A 307 20.42 -5.60 17.64
N VAL A 308 21.56 -5.65 18.33
CA VAL A 308 21.86 -4.70 19.40
C VAL A 308 21.81 -3.26 18.88
N GLY A 309 21.02 -2.42 19.55
CA GLY A 309 20.80 -1.02 19.17
C GLY A 309 19.66 -0.80 18.15
N VAL A 310 19.09 -1.87 17.59
CA VAL A 310 17.93 -1.76 16.67
C VAL A 310 16.64 -1.54 17.46
N GLN A 311 15.88 -0.51 17.11
CA GLN A 311 14.55 -0.27 17.66
C GLN A 311 13.50 -1.05 16.84
N LEU A 312 13.39 -2.36 17.06
CA LEU A 312 12.52 -3.25 16.25
C LEU A 312 11.07 -2.76 16.13
N GLY A 313 10.50 -2.23 17.21
CA GLY A 313 9.14 -1.68 17.15
C GLY A 313 9.00 -0.46 16.22
N ARG A 314 10.05 0.37 16.10
CA ARG A 314 10.07 1.49 15.16
C ARG A 314 10.15 0.99 13.72
N GLU A 315 11.04 0.04 13.44
CA GLU A 315 11.20 -0.58 12.12
C GLU A 315 9.89 -1.26 11.68
N ALA A 316 9.25 -2.01 12.58
CA ALA A 316 7.98 -2.65 12.31
C ALA A 316 6.85 -1.65 12.01
N VAL A 317 6.74 -0.58 12.81
CA VAL A 317 5.74 0.48 12.56
C VAL A 317 6.00 1.16 11.22
N GLU A 318 7.26 1.41 10.85
CA GLU A 318 7.59 2.02 9.56
C GLU A 318 7.29 1.08 8.38
N GLY A 319 7.59 -0.22 8.51
CA GLY A 319 7.19 -1.23 7.54
C GLY A 319 5.67 -1.27 7.34
N LEU A 320 4.90 -1.32 8.43
CA LEU A 320 3.43 -1.30 8.38
C LEU A 320 2.88 -0.02 7.72
N ARG A 321 3.52 1.14 7.94
CA ARG A 321 3.12 2.41 7.33
C ARG A 321 3.30 2.42 5.82
N ARG A 322 4.36 1.81 5.30
CA ARG A 322 4.55 1.67 3.84
C ARG A 322 3.39 0.92 3.20
N PHE A 323 2.82 -0.05 3.90
CA PHE A 323 1.62 -0.78 3.50
C PHE A 323 0.30 -0.13 3.96
N GLY A 324 0.34 1.15 4.32
CA GLY A 324 -0.85 1.90 4.68
C GLY A 324 -1.59 1.38 5.91
N LEU A 325 -0.92 0.65 6.80
CA LEU A 325 -1.54 0.00 7.96
C LEU A 325 -2.71 -0.93 7.58
N GLY A 326 -2.61 -1.63 6.43
CA GLY A 326 -3.64 -2.56 5.95
C GLY A 326 -4.89 -1.87 5.37
N ARG A 327 -4.85 -0.55 5.21
CA ARG A 327 -5.93 0.25 4.63
C ARG A 327 -5.95 0.16 3.11
N VAL A 328 -7.05 0.63 2.54
CA VAL A 328 -7.15 0.94 1.12
C VAL A 328 -6.12 2.00 0.74
N MET A 329 -5.47 1.81 -0.41
CA MET A 329 -4.43 2.70 -0.93
C MET A 329 -4.52 2.81 -2.46
N SER A 330 -4.00 3.90 -3.01
CA SER A 330 -3.88 4.08 -4.47
C SER A 330 -2.67 3.39 -5.09
N GLN A 331 -1.68 2.97 -4.29
CA GLN A 331 -0.40 2.49 -4.79
C GLN A 331 0.10 1.32 -3.94
N TYR A 332 0.83 0.42 -4.59
CA TYR A 332 1.61 -0.63 -3.93
C TYR A 332 3.08 -0.19 -3.88
N PRO A 333 3.71 -0.16 -2.69
CA PRO A 333 5.13 0.21 -2.56
C PRO A 333 6.06 -0.87 -3.14
N ASP A 334 7.05 -0.45 -3.95
CA ASP A 334 8.04 -1.38 -4.51
C ASP A 334 8.91 -2.02 -3.42
N GLY A 335 9.14 -3.34 -3.53
CA GLY A 335 10.02 -4.11 -2.64
C GLY A 335 9.57 -4.17 -1.18
N ALA A 336 8.31 -3.88 -0.90
CA ALA A 336 7.82 -3.73 0.46
C ALA A 336 7.72 -5.05 1.22
N GLU A 337 7.67 -6.19 0.55
CA GLU A 337 7.62 -7.54 1.15
C GLU A 337 8.77 -7.74 2.15
N ARG A 338 9.95 -7.23 1.81
CA ARG A 338 11.14 -7.21 2.68
C ARG A 338 10.88 -6.56 4.04
N GLU A 339 10.11 -5.48 4.06
CA GLU A 339 9.83 -4.71 5.27
C GLU A 339 8.95 -5.48 6.26
N LEU A 340 8.22 -6.50 5.79
CA LEU A 340 7.42 -7.38 6.66
C LEU A 340 8.28 -8.25 7.57
N ALA A 341 9.57 -8.43 7.28
CA ALA A 341 10.45 -9.23 8.13
C ALA A 341 10.55 -8.65 9.54
N ALA A 342 10.73 -7.33 9.66
CA ALA A 342 10.76 -6.66 10.96
C ALA A 342 9.40 -6.75 11.68
N VAL A 343 8.31 -6.66 10.92
CA VAL A 343 6.95 -6.69 11.46
C VAL A 343 6.62 -8.05 12.06
N TRP A 344 6.84 -9.13 11.31
CA TRP A 344 6.59 -10.49 11.78
C TRP A 344 7.48 -10.87 12.96
N PHE A 345 8.76 -10.53 12.91
CA PHE A 345 9.68 -10.79 14.01
C PHE A 345 9.27 -10.05 15.29
N TRP A 346 8.85 -8.78 15.17
CA TRP A 346 8.36 -8.01 16.30
C TRP A 346 7.05 -8.58 16.86
N LEU A 347 6.11 -8.97 15.99
CA LEU A 347 4.84 -9.60 16.37
C LEU A 347 5.07 -10.92 17.11
N ALA A 348 5.98 -11.77 16.64
CA ALA A 348 6.35 -13.01 17.30
C ALA A 348 6.87 -12.78 18.73
N GLY A 349 7.59 -11.68 18.96
CA GLY A 349 8.07 -11.28 20.29
C GLY A 349 6.99 -10.72 21.22
N MET A 350 5.81 -10.36 20.72
CA MET A 350 4.72 -9.79 21.53
C MET A 350 3.85 -10.84 22.25
N GLY A 351 3.75 -12.06 21.70
CA GLY A 351 2.81 -13.07 22.18
C GLY A 351 1.34 -12.60 22.18
N ASP A 352 0.52 -13.21 23.03
CA ASP A 352 -0.94 -13.02 23.09
C ASP A 352 -1.38 -11.74 23.83
N THR A 353 -0.83 -10.59 23.44
CA THR A 353 -1.23 -9.28 23.97
C THR A 353 -2.30 -8.64 23.11
N ALA A 354 -3.09 -7.72 23.68
CA ALA A 354 -4.08 -6.95 22.91
C ALA A 354 -3.44 -6.15 21.76
N LEU A 355 -2.23 -5.61 21.98
CA LEU A 355 -1.45 -4.95 20.95
C LEU A 355 -0.99 -5.93 19.86
N GLY A 356 -0.52 -7.12 20.25
CA GLY A 356 -0.18 -8.20 19.33
C GLY A 356 -1.36 -8.63 18.45
N ALA A 357 -2.54 -8.82 19.03
CA ALA A 357 -3.76 -9.15 18.26
C ALA A 357 -4.13 -8.06 17.25
N ARG A 358 -4.02 -6.79 17.66
CA ARG A 358 -4.28 -5.63 16.78
C ARG A 358 -3.29 -5.57 15.62
N ILE A 359 -2.00 -5.71 15.89
CA ILE A 359 -0.96 -5.73 14.84
C ILE A 359 -1.13 -6.94 13.94
N GLY A 360 -1.43 -8.12 14.49
CA GLY A 360 -1.68 -9.34 13.73
C GLY A 360 -2.81 -9.16 12.72
N GLY A 361 -3.89 -8.47 13.09
CA GLY A 361 -4.98 -8.11 12.16
C GLY A 361 -4.51 -7.22 11.00
N ILE A 362 -3.67 -6.22 11.28
CA ILE A 362 -3.09 -5.34 10.25
C ILE A 362 -2.16 -6.16 9.33
N VAL A 363 -1.28 -6.97 9.92
CA VAL A 363 -0.32 -7.80 9.19
C VAL A 363 -1.03 -8.79 8.27
N ALA A 364 -2.13 -9.39 8.72
CA ALA A 364 -2.91 -10.30 7.88
C ALA A 364 -3.43 -9.61 6.60
N LEU A 365 -3.94 -8.38 6.71
CA LEU A 365 -4.42 -7.60 5.56
C LEU A 365 -3.27 -7.23 4.61
N VAL A 366 -2.15 -6.81 5.17
CA VAL A 366 -0.96 -6.43 4.42
C VAL A 366 -0.34 -7.64 3.71
N HIS A 367 -0.22 -8.77 4.41
CA HIS A 367 0.35 -9.99 3.89
C HIS A 367 -0.53 -10.56 2.76
N ALA A 368 -1.85 -10.56 2.92
CA ALA A 368 -2.77 -10.97 1.85
C ALA A 368 -2.61 -10.10 0.59
N ARG A 369 -2.48 -8.78 0.76
CA ARG A 369 -2.18 -7.85 -0.36
C ARG A 369 -0.86 -8.18 -1.04
N ALA A 370 0.19 -8.45 -0.26
CA ALA A 370 1.50 -8.81 -0.77
C ALA A 370 1.49 -10.16 -1.51
N LEU A 371 0.73 -11.15 -1.03
CA LEU A 371 0.51 -12.41 -1.74
C LEU A 371 -0.21 -12.20 -3.07
N SER A 372 -1.22 -11.31 -3.13
CA SER A 372 -1.89 -10.96 -4.39
C SER A 372 -0.91 -10.29 -5.36
N ARG A 373 -0.05 -9.39 -4.88
CA ARG A 373 1.01 -8.79 -5.71
C ARG A 373 1.99 -9.85 -6.23
N ALA A 374 2.48 -10.72 -5.36
CA ALA A 374 3.40 -11.80 -5.73
C ALA A 374 2.77 -12.78 -6.72
N SER A 375 1.47 -13.06 -6.59
CA SER A 375 0.72 -13.88 -7.55
C SER A 375 0.60 -13.23 -8.94
N GLN A 376 0.65 -11.90 -9.00
CA GLN A 376 0.64 -11.15 -10.26
C GLN A 376 2.02 -11.12 -10.94
N THR A 377 3.09 -10.92 -10.16
CA THR A 377 4.45 -10.73 -10.70
C THR A 377 5.23 -12.02 -10.85
N LEU A 378 4.92 -13.00 -10.00
CA LEU A 378 5.75 -14.18 -9.77
C LEU A 378 7.20 -13.81 -9.42
N ASP A 379 7.39 -12.66 -8.74
CA ASP A 379 8.70 -12.17 -8.35
C ASP A 379 9.34 -13.11 -7.30
N PRO A 380 10.45 -13.80 -7.64
CA PRO A 380 11.09 -14.75 -6.74
C PRO A 380 11.57 -14.10 -5.44
N GLU A 381 12.02 -12.85 -5.47
CA GLU A 381 12.50 -12.16 -4.26
C GLU A 381 11.34 -11.81 -3.33
N ALA A 382 10.22 -11.33 -3.89
CA ALA A 382 9.01 -11.07 -3.12
C ALA A 382 8.49 -12.34 -2.44
N VAL A 383 8.40 -13.47 -3.16
CA VAL A 383 7.99 -14.76 -2.60
C VAL A 383 8.99 -15.23 -1.52
N ALA A 384 10.29 -15.08 -1.75
CA ALA A 384 11.30 -15.45 -0.77
C ALA A 384 11.17 -14.64 0.54
N TRP A 385 10.91 -13.34 0.47
CA TRP A 385 10.63 -12.52 1.66
C TRP A 385 9.36 -12.94 2.39
N LEU A 386 8.27 -13.22 1.65
CA LEU A 386 7.02 -13.67 2.24
C LEU A 386 7.14 -15.05 2.92
N SER A 387 8.05 -15.90 2.45
CA SER A 387 8.27 -17.25 2.99
C SER A 387 8.91 -17.30 4.37
N LEU A 388 9.55 -16.20 4.83
CA LEU A 388 10.27 -16.19 6.09
C LEU A 388 9.36 -16.48 7.29
N PHE A 389 8.05 -16.26 7.12
CA PHE A 389 7.02 -16.39 8.16
C PHE A 389 5.75 -17.11 7.65
N ALA A 390 5.86 -17.82 6.53
CA ALA A 390 4.80 -18.64 5.94
C ALA A 390 4.77 -20.06 6.54
#